data_AF-A0AA42ZQ92-F1
#
_entry.id   AF-A0AA42ZQ92-F1
#
_cell.length_a   1.000
_cell.length_b   1.000
_cell.length_c   1.000
_cell.angle_alpha   90.00
_cell.angle_beta   90.00
_cell.angle_gamma   90.00
#
_symmetry.space_group_name_H-M   'P 1'
#
loop_
_entity.id
_entity.type
_entity.pdbx_description
1 polymer ?
#
loop_
_entity_poly.entity_id
_entity_poly.type
_entity_poly.pdbx_seq_one_letter_code
_entity_poly.pdbx_strand_id
1 'polypeptide(L)'
;MNIVIDQADFRRLSPHTQRELIEKLAGKAMTEPKRRRSGAKLFWRRPVDLSADMTVKLVHGLAEPHRKRLELLASGNGRASLKDLLAVTGDSDWHVLSYFQSVLTRRLRRLIEDPERKAELVKWDFDSTKWDADGTSIVDGVYYVSPATAAALREVLKPGDHGGAKTAH
;
A
#
# COMPACT_ATOMS: atom_id res chain seq x y z
N MET A 1 9.98 -56.12 -3.45
CA MET A 1 10.58 -54.93 -2.80
C MET A 1 9.53 -53.84 -2.84
N ASN A 2 8.95 -53.48 -1.69
CA ASN A 2 7.84 -52.53 -1.62
C ASN A 2 8.40 -51.17 -1.17
N ILE A 3 8.20 -50.14 -1.99
CA ILE A 3 8.53 -48.76 -1.62
C ILE A 3 7.28 -48.20 -0.93
N VAL A 4 7.40 -47.89 0.36
CA VAL A 4 6.36 -47.22 1.14
C VAL A 4 6.79 -45.76 1.29
N ILE A 5 6.03 -44.83 0.70
CA ILE A 5 6.27 -43.38 0.85
C ILE A 5 5.33 -42.88 1.94
N ASP A 6 5.89 -42.33 3.02
CA ASP A 6 5.11 -41.72 4.09
C ASP A 6 4.50 -40.37 3.62
N GLN A 7 3.36 -39.99 4.19
CA GLN A 7 2.64 -38.76 3.86
C GLN A 7 3.50 -37.51 4.13
N ALA A 8 4.37 -37.55 5.14
CA ALA A 8 5.30 -36.47 5.44
C ALA A 8 6.35 -36.28 4.33
N ASP A 9 6.88 -37.38 3.79
CA ASP A 9 7.88 -37.35 2.72
C ASP A 9 7.25 -36.97 1.38
N PHE A 10 6.03 -37.43 1.11
CA PHE A 10 5.28 -37.04 -0.08
C PHE A 10 5.08 -35.51 -0.13
N ARG A 11 4.77 -34.88 1.00
CA ARG A 11 4.58 -33.41 1.08
C ARG A 11 5.86 -32.60 0.90
N ARG A 12 7.03 -33.20 1.11
CA ARG A 12 8.34 -32.56 0.89
C ARG A 12 8.76 -32.55 -0.57
N LEU A 13 8.17 -33.42 -1.40
CA LEU A 13 8.43 -33.45 -2.84
C LEU A 13 7.91 -32.17 -3.51
N SER A 14 8.51 -31.82 -4.65
CA SER A 14 8.00 -30.70 -5.44
C SER A 14 6.55 -30.99 -5.91
N PRO A 15 5.71 -29.96 -6.05
CA PRO A 15 4.33 -30.15 -6.52
C PRO A 15 4.25 -30.79 -7.92
N HIS A 16 5.31 -30.70 -8.73
CA HIS A 16 5.41 -31.40 -10.00
C HIS A 16 5.62 -32.90 -9.80
N THR A 17 6.60 -33.28 -8.97
CA THR A 17 6.94 -34.68 -8.66
C THR A 17 5.80 -35.41 -7.94
N GLN A 18 5.09 -34.73 -7.04
CA GLN A 18 3.90 -35.28 -6.38
C GLN A 18 2.83 -35.70 -7.39
N ARG A 19 2.60 -34.87 -8.41
CA ARG A 19 1.62 -35.14 -9.47
C ARG A 19 2.05 -36.31 -10.35
N GLU A 20 3.31 -36.33 -10.77
CA GLU A 20 3.84 -37.42 -11.59
C GLU A 20 3.72 -38.79 -10.87
N LEU A 21 4.02 -38.82 -9.57
CA LEU A 21 3.82 -40.01 -8.73
C LEU A 21 2.35 -40.43 -8.67
N ILE A 22 1.42 -39.50 -8.45
CA ILE A 22 -0.02 -39.81 -8.40
C ILE A 22 -0.50 -40.31 -9.77
N GLU A 23 -0.07 -39.69 -10.87
CA GLU A 23 -0.48 -40.09 -12.23
C GLU A 23 0.02 -41.49 -12.60
N LYS A 24 1.27 -41.82 -12.25
CA LYS A 24 1.85 -43.14 -12.51
C LYS A 24 1.28 -44.24 -11.62
N LEU A 25 0.94 -43.94 -10.36
CA LEU A 25 0.43 -44.91 -9.40
C LEU A 25 -1.09 -45.12 -9.49
N ALA A 26 -1.87 -44.05 -9.72
CA ALA A 26 -3.33 -44.11 -9.78
C ALA A 26 -3.89 -44.39 -11.18
N GLY A 27 -3.03 -44.47 -12.21
CA GLY A 27 -3.41 -44.79 -13.60
C GLY A 27 -4.36 -43.78 -14.24
N LYS A 28 -4.53 -42.60 -13.63
CA LYS A 28 -5.48 -41.57 -14.05
C LYS A 28 -4.70 -40.28 -14.25
N ALA A 29 -4.68 -39.78 -15.48
CA ALA A 29 -4.19 -38.44 -15.76
C ALA A 29 -5.03 -37.45 -14.96
N MET A 30 -4.40 -36.71 -14.03
CA MET A 30 -5.10 -35.65 -13.33
C MET A 30 -5.36 -34.55 -14.36
N THR A 31 -6.58 -34.49 -14.88
CA THR A 31 -7.02 -33.36 -15.71
C THR A 31 -6.77 -32.09 -14.89
N GLU A 32 -5.95 -31.18 -15.44
CA GLU A 32 -5.69 -29.91 -14.79
C GLU A 32 -7.02 -29.32 -14.35
N PRO A 33 -7.23 -29.01 -13.05
CA PRO A 33 -8.33 -28.17 -12.69
C PRO A 33 -8.08 -26.88 -13.46
N LYS A 34 -8.89 -26.62 -14.50
CA LYS A 34 -8.93 -25.33 -15.19
C LYS A 34 -8.97 -24.31 -14.07
N ARG A 35 -7.85 -23.64 -13.83
CA ARG A 35 -7.79 -22.53 -12.90
C ARG A 35 -8.83 -21.57 -13.44
N ARG A 36 -10.04 -21.62 -12.86
CA ARG A 36 -10.97 -20.52 -12.93
C ARG A 36 -10.14 -19.39 -12.35
N ARG A 37 -9.56 -18.56 -13.22
CA ARG A 37 -9.07 -17.24 -12.86
C ARG A 37 -10.33 -16.53 -12.40
N SER A 38 -10.74 -16.78 -11.16
CA SER A 38 -11.64 -15.88 -10.47
C SER A 38 -10.88 -14.58 -10.53
N GLY A 39 -11.33 -13.67 -11.39
CA GLY A 39 -10.95 -12.27 -11.38
C GLY A 39 -11.49 -11.62 -10.11
N ALA A 40 -11.18 -12.21 -8.96
CA ALA A 40 -11.25 -11.56 -7.68
C ALA A 40 -10.25 -10.41 -7.81
N LYS A 41 -10.77 -9.22 -8.11
CA LYS A 41 -10.04 -7.96 -8.09
C LYS A 41 -9.22 -7.98 -6.81
N LEU A 42 -7.90 -8.09 -6.94
CA LEU A 42 -6.98 -8.04 -5.82
C LEU A 42 -7.17 -6.66 -5.16
N PHE A 43 -8.00 -6.61 -4.11
CA PHE A 43 -8.25 -5.43 -3.29
C PHE A 43 -6.95 -4.87 -2.66
N TRP A 44 -5.84 -5.60 -2.80
CA TRP A 44 -4.52 -5.30 -2.26
C TRP A 44 -3.80 -4.18 -3.06
N ARG A 45 -4.34 -3.79 -4.24
CA ARG A 45 -3.74 -2.77 -5.11
C ARG A 45 -4.27 -1.34 -4.92
N ARG A 46 -5.40 -1.12 -4.25
CA ARG A 46 -5.95 0.24 -4.11
C ARG A 46 -5.53 0.89 -2.78
N PRO A 47 -5.21 2.19 -2.77
CA PRO A 47 -5.14 2.96 -1.54
C PRO A 47 -6.48 2.90 -0.80
N VAL A 48 -6.45 2.95 0.53
CA VAL A 48 -7.68 3.03 1.33
C VAL A 48 -8.33 4.41 1.13
N ASP A 49 -9.65 4.40 0.95
CA ASP A 49 -10.47 5.61 0.91
C ASP A 49 -10.75 6.08 2.34
N LEU A 50 -10.45 7.34 2.64
CA LEU A 50 -10.77 7.95 3.93
C LEU A 50 -12.13 8.67 3.87
N SER A 51 -12.92 8.53 4.93
CA SER A 51 -14.00 9.47 5.24
C SER A 51 -13.45 10.75 5.89
N ALA A 52 -14.28 11.79 5.98
CA ALA A 52 -13.92 13.03 6.67
C ALA A 52 -13.53 12.79 8.14
N ASP A 53 -14.34 12.03 8.89
CA ASP A 53 -14.09 11.72 10.30
C ASP A 53 -12.77 10.96 10.51
N MET A 54 -12.48 9.99 9.63
CA MET A 54 -11.23 9.25 9.68
C MET A 54 -10.04 10.16 9.34
N THR A 55 -10.23 11.10 8.43
CA THR A 55 -9.20 12.06 8.03
C THR A 55 -8.85 12.99 9.19
N VAL A 56 -9.84 13.51 9.92
CA VAL A 56 -9.61 14.30 11.14
C VAL A 56 -8.77 13.52 12.14
N LYS A 57 -9.16 12.28 12.44
CA LYS A 57 -8.43 11.40 13.37
C LYS A 57 -7.02 11.06 12.89
N LEU A 58 -6.84 10.86 11.58
CA LEU A 58 -5.54 10.57 10.97
C LEU A 58 -4.59 11.76 11.12
N VAL A 59 -5.08 12.96 10.79
CA VAL A 59 -4.33 14.21 10.79
C VAL A 59 -4.04 14.71 12.20
N HIS A 60 -4.92 14.44 13.16
CA HIS A 60 -4.77 14.87 14.53
C HIS A 60 -3.41 14.46 15.15
N GLY A 61 -2.65 15.45 15.61
CA GLY A 61 -1.32 15.23 16.19
C GLY A 61 -0.26 14.69 15.22
N LEU A 62 -0.44 14.85 13.90
CA LEU A 62 0.65 14.68 12.94
C LEU A 62 1.66 15.82 13.09
N ALA A 63 2.95 15.50 12.92
CA ALA A 63 3.99 16.50 12.82
C ALA A 63 3.75 17.39 11.59
N GLU A 64 4.11 18.67 11.71
CA GLU A 64 3.88 19.67 10.67
C GLU A 64 4.43 19.28 9.28
N PRO A 65 5.63 18.67 9.15
CA PRO A 65 6.12 18.19 7.86
C PRO A 65 5.22 17.13 7.20
N HIS A 66 4.64 16.23 7.99
CA HIS A 66 3.73 15.20 7.48
C HIS A 66 2.40 15.81 7.06
N ARG A 67 1.93 16.82 7.80
CA ARG A 67 0.72 17.57 7.48
C ARG A 67 0.87 18.32 6.16
N LYS A 68 1.97 19.05 5.96
CA LYS A 68 2.28 19.76 4.70
C LYS A 68 2.40 18.81 3.50
N ARG A 69 2.98 17.62 3.67
CA ARG A 69 3.01 16.60 2.61
C ARG A 69 1.60 16.10 2.23
N LEU A 70 0.73 15.92 3.22
CA LEU A 70 -0.68 15.57 2.97
C LEU A 70 -1.45 16.72 2.31
N GLU A 71 -1.17 17.96 2.67
CA GLU A 71 -1.72 19.15 2.00
C GLU A 71 -1.32 19.20 0.52
N LEU A 72 -0.06 18.88 0.22
CA LEU A 72 0.44 18.80 -1.15
C LEU A 72 -0.25 17.70 -1.96
N LEU A 73 -0.47 16.53 -1.37
CA LEU A 73 -1.28 15.48 -1.98
C LEU A 73 -2.74 15.93 -2.19
N ALA A 74 -3.32 16.65 -1.24
CA ALA A 74 -4.70 17.14 -1.33
C ALA A 74 -4.88 18.20 -2.43
N SER A 75 -3.92 19.11 -2.58
CA SER A 75 -3.93 20.14 -3.62
C SER A 75 -3.70 19.56 -5.02
N GLY A 76 -2.80 18.57 -5.15
CA GLY A 76 -2.49 17.86 -6.40
C GLY A 76 -3.50 16.79 -6.84
N ASN A 77 -4.77 16.90 -6.43
CA ASN A 77 -5.83 15.91 -6.70
C ASN A 77 -5.43 14.47 -6.33
N GLY A 78 -4.72 14.33 -5.22
CA GLY A 78 -4.24 13.05 -4.71
C GLY A 78 -2.92 12.60 -5.31
N ARG A 79 -2.21 13.43 -6.06
CA ARG A 79 -0.92 13.09 -6.68
C ARG A 79 0.14 14.13 -6.34
N ALA A 80 1.35 13.68 -6.07
CA ALA A 80 2.50 14.53 -5.76
C ALA A 80 3.78 13.90 -6.27
N SER A 81 4.70 14.69 -6.82
CA SER A 81 6.00 14.17 -7.21
C SER A 81 6.88 13.88 -5.98
N LEU A 82 7.84 12.97 -6.14
CA LEU A 82 8.89 12.66 -5.17
C LEU A 82 9.59 13.95 -4.73
N LYS A 83 9.95 14.78 -5.72
CA LYS A 83 10.64 16.05 -5.51
C LYS A 83 9.82 17.03 -4.71
N ASP A 84 8.52 17.16 -5.01
CA ASP A 84 7.64 18.08 -4.28
C ASP A 84 7.48 17.65 -2.82
N LEU A 85 7.36 16.35 -2.56
CA LEU A 85 7.23 15.81 -1.20
C LEU A 85 8.51 15.97 -0.37
N LEU A 86 9.67 15.88 -1.01
CA LEU A 86 10.98 16.12 -0.41
C LEU A 86 11.23 17.62 -0.16
N ALA A 87 10.81 18.48 -1.09
CA ALA A 87 10.92 19.93 -0.98
C ALA A 87 10.19 20.51 0.26
N VAL A 88 9.15 19.83 0.76
CA VAL A 88 8.44 20.24 2.00
C VAL A 88 9.38 20.37 3.21
N THR A 89 10.41 19.53 3.29
CA THR A 89 11.40 19.52 4.39
C THR A 89 12.79 19.96 3.95
N GLY A 90 13.01 20.19 2.66
CA GLY A 90 14.34 20.46 2.11
C GLY A 90 15.27 19.25 2.13
N ASP A 91 14.72 18.04 2.29
CA ASP A 91 15.51 16.80 2.26
C ASP A 91 15.85 16.42 0.82
N SER A 92 16.99 15.78 0.63
CA SER A 92 17.37 15.14 -0.65
C SER A 92 17.21 13.62 -0.62
N ASP A 93 17.09 13.04 0.58
CA ASP A 93 17.00 11.60 0.78
C ASP A 93 15.56 11.09 0.71
N TRP A 94 15.28 10.24 -0.28
CA TRP A 94 13.97 9.62 -0.49
C TRP A 94 13.58 8.67 0.67
N HIS A 95 14.53 8.16 1.46
CA HIS A 95 14.23 7.33 2.62
C HIS A 95 13.37 8.06 3.66
N VAL A 96 13.43 9.40 3.72
CA VAL A 96 12.56 10.21 4.57
C VAL A 96 11.08 10.00 4.23
N LEU A 97 10.74 9.75 2.96
CA LEU A 97 9.37 9.47 2.55
C LEU A 97 8.91 8.08 2.97
N SER A 98 9.84 7.12 3.07
CA SER A 98 9.54 5.78 3.62
C SER A 98 9.13 5.86 5.10
N TYR A 99 9.78 6.74 5.86
CA TYR A 99 9.38 7.04 7.24
C TYR A 99 7.99 7.69 7.30
N PHE A 100 7.76 8.73 6.48
CA PHE A 100 6.44 9.37 6.36
C PHE A 100 5.32 8.36 6.05
N GLN A 101 5.51 7.49 5.04
CA GLN A 101 4.55 6.45 4.69
C GLN A 101 4.33 5.48 5.84
N SER A 102 5.39 5.10 6.56
CA SER A 102 5.30 4.22 7.73
C SER A 102 4.48 4.83 8.85
N VAL A 103 4.66 6.11 9.16
CA VAL A 103 3.87 6.84 10.17
C VAL A 103 2.40 6.87 9.80
N LEU A 104 2.07 7.25 8.56
CA LEU A 104 0.69 7.29 8.09
C LEU A 104 0.04 5.91 8.07
N THR A 105 0.75 4.91 7.58
CA THR A 105 0.26 3.53 7.48
C THR A 105 -0.03 2.94 8.86
N ARG A 106 0.84 3.15 9.84
CA ARG A 106 0.60 2.70 11.22
C ARG A 106 -0.63 3.36 11.83
N ARG A 107 -0.83 4.66 11.60
CA ARG A 107 -2.01 5.38 12.07
C ARG A 107 -3.28 4.88 11.39
N LEU A 108 -3.27 4.77 10.06
CA LEU A 108 -4.38 4.23 9.28
C LEU A 108 -4.82 2.87 9.80
N ARG A 109 -3.88 1.93 9.97
CA ARG A 109 -4.18 0.57 10.44
C ARG A 109 -4.80 0.53 11.83
N ARG A 110 -4.43 1.45 12.72
CA ARG A 110 -5.09 1.61 14.03
C ARG A 110 -6.51 2.16 13.90
N LEU A 111 -6.75 3.04 12.94
CA LEU A 111 -8.08 3.65 12.73
C LEU A 111 -9.10 2.69 12.13
N ILE A 112 -8.67 1.76 11.27
CA ILE A 112 -9.56 0.80 10.60
C ILE A 112 -9.46 -0.62 11.16
N GLU A 113 -8.69 -0.81 12.22
CA GLU A 113 -8.44 -2.11 12.84
C GLU A 113 -8.01 -3.19 11.83
N ASP A 114 -7.04 -2.88 10.97
CA ASP A 114 -6.59 -3.79 9.89
C ASP A 114 -5.79 -4.98 10.44
N PRO A 115 -6.39 -6.20 10.53
CA PRO A 115 -5.74 -7.34 11.16
C PRO A 115 -4.64 -7.92 10.27
N GLU A 116 -4.75 -7.76 8.96
CA GLU A 116 -3.81 -8.32 7.98
C GLU A 116 -2.62 -7.41 7.71
N ARG A 117 -2.64 -6.17 8.22
CA ARG A 117 -1.59 -5.16 8.03
C ARG A 117 -1.29 -4.91 6.55
N LYS A 118 -2.33 -4.86 5.72
CA LYS A 118 -2.26 -4.62 4.27
C LYS A 118 -2.73 -3.23 3.84
N ALA A 119 -3.36 -2.49 4.74
CA ALA A 119 -3.86 -1.17 4.45
C ALA A 119 -2.70 -0.18 4.24
N GLU A 120 -2.84 0.62 3.18
CA GLU A 120 -1.90 1.66 2.78
C GLU A 120 -2.71 2.87 2.31
N LEU A 121 -2.28 4.06 2.73
CA LEU A 121 -2.93 5.31 2.33
C LEU A 121 -2.32 5.89 1.06
N VAL A 122 -1.00 5.82 0.96
CA VAL A 122 -0.20 6.41 -0.12
C VAL A 122 0.49 5.29 -0.87
N LYS A 123 0.46 5.35 -2.20
CA LYS A 123 1.12 4.39 -3.09
C LYS A 123 2.03 5.09 -4.08
N TRP A 124 3.03 4.35 -4.54
CA TRP A 124 3.91 4.77 -5.62
C TRP A 124 3.31 4.37 -6.98
N ASP A 125 3.32 5.29 -7.93
CA ASP A 125 2.93 5.02 -9.31
C ASP A 125 4.16 4.60 -10.13
N PHE A 126 4.31 3.28 -10.31
CA PHE A 126 5.45 2.71 -11.01
C PHE A 126 5.59 3.21 -12.46
N ASP A 127 4.48 3.49 -13.14
CA ASP A 127 4.49 3.96 -14.53
C ASP A 127 5.00 5.40 -14.66
N SER A 128 5.00 6.15 -13.55
CA SER A 128 5.52 7.51 -13.48
C SER A 128 6.99 7.61 -13.04
N THR A 129 7.64 6.48 -12.76
CA THR A 129 9.01 6.42 -12.26
C THR A 129 9.97 6.95 -13.32
N LYS A 130 10.74 7.98 -12.97
CA LYS A 130 11.84 8.48 -13.79
C LYS A 130 13.15 7.96 -13.23
N TRP A 131 13.91 7.31 -14.09
CA TRP A 131 15.24 6.80 -13.79
C TRP A 131 16.30 7.81 -14.24
N ASP A 132 17.48 7.72 -13.66
CA ASP A 132 18.67 8.39 -14.17
C ASP A 132 19.08 7.83 -15.54
N ALA A 133 20.02 8.50 -16.21
CA ALA A 133 20.49 8.08 -17.53
C ALA A 133 21.06 6.65 -17.53
N ASP A 134 21.63 6.24 -16.40
CA ASP A 134 22.23 4.92 -16.21
C ASP A 134 21.22 3.83 -15.81
N GLY A 135 19.97 4.20 -15.51
CA GLY A 135 18.92 3.28 -15.06
C GLY A 135 19.18 2.65 -13.69
N THR A 136 20.07 3.23 -12.89
CA THR A 136 20.49 2.69 -11.58
C THR A 136 19.69 3.27 -10.42
N SER A 137 19.24 4.52 -10.54
CA SER A 137 18.63 5.26 -9.45
C SER A 137 17.34 5.94 -9.87
N ILE A 138 16.35 5.97 -8.98
CA ILE A 138 15.10 6.70 -9.17
C ILE A 138 15.37 8.19 -8.93
N VAL A 139 15.18 9.01 -9.97
CA VAL A 139 15.36 10.47 -9.91
C VAL A 139 14.08 11.18 -9.50
N ASP A 140 12.93 10.62 -9.90
CA ASP A 140 11.61 11.20 -9.64
C ASP A 140 10.51 10.15 -9.83
N GLY A 141 9.31 10.47 -9.40
CA GLY A 141 8.10 9.71 -9.68
C GLY A 141 6.96 10.20 -8.82
N VAL A 142 5.78 9.59 -8.97
CA VAL A 142 4.55 10.12 -8.39
C VAL A 142 4.06 9.23 -7.26
N TYR A 143 3.88 9.83 -6.10
CA TYR A 143 3.06 9.26 -5.05
C TYR A 143 1.61 9.65 -5.26
N TYR A 144 0.70 8.72 -4.97
CA TYR A 144 -0.72 8.96 -5.08
C TYR A 144 -1.53 8.39 -3.91
N VAL A 145 -2.62 9.06 -3.62
CA VAL A 145 -3.74 8.60 -2.79
C VAL A 145 -4.98 8.47 -3.68
N SER A 146 -6.05 7.86 -3.17
CA SER A 146 -7.29 7.83 -3.94
C SER A 146 -7.91 9.24 -4.06
N PRO A 147 -8.70 9.52 -5.12
CA PRO A 147 -9.38 10.79 -5.27
C PRO A 147 -10.33 11.11 -4.10
N ALA A 148 -10.98 10.10 -3.54
CA ALA A 148 -11.85 10.25 -2.36
C ALA A 148 -11.04 10.73 -1.13
N THR A 149 -9.90 10.10 -0.89
CA THR A 149 -8.96 10.52 0.17
C THR A 149 -8.43 11.94 -0.06
N ALA A 150 -8.10 12.31 -1.30
CA ALA A 150 -7.65 13.65 -1.63
C ALA A 150 -8.72 14.71 -1.34
N ALA A 151 -9.99 14.42 -1.63
CA ALA A 151 -11.11 15.29 -1.31
C ALA A 151 -11.29 15.44 0.21
N ALA A 152 -11.30 14.33 0.95
CA ALA A 152 -11.42 14.34 2.42
C ALA A 152 -10.26 15.09 3.08
N LEU A 153 -9.03 14.91 2.60
CA LEU A 153 -7.85 15.66 3.06
C LEU A 153 -8.02 17.16 2.80
N ARG A 154 -8.54 17.55 1.63
CA ARG A 154 -8.75 18.97 1.30
C ARG A 154 -9.78 19.62 2.21
N GLU A 155 -10.83 18.89 2.59
CA GLU A 155 -11.84 19.40 3.53
C GLU A 155 -11.26 19.66 4.90
N VAL A 156 -10.48 18.70 5.43
CA VAL A 156 -9.91 18.78 6.79
C VAL A 156 -8.70 19.69 6.88
N LEU A 157 -7.88 19.77 5.83
CA LEU A 157 -6.62 20.53 5.81
C LEU A 157 -6.77 21.93 5.23
N LYS A 158 -8.00 22.39 4.93
CA LYS A 158 -8.25 23.74 4.44
C LYS A 158 -7.50 24.77 5.31
N PRO A 159 -6.71 25.67 4.71
CA PRO A 159 -6.05 26.73 5.43
C PRO A 159 -7.13 27.72 5.92
N GLY A 160 -7.62 27.52 7.14
CA GLY A 160 -8.68 28.36 7.70
C GLY A 160 -9.22 27.91 9.06
N ASP A 161 -9.10 26.64 9.45
CA ASP A 161 -9.85 26.12 10.61
C ASP A 161 -8.96 25.55 11.74
N HIS A 162 -7.75 26.09 11.88
CA HIS A 162 -6.94 25.92 13.12
C HIS A 162 -7.20 27.05 14.11
N GLY A 163 -8.45 27.51 14.19
CA GLY A 163 -8.95 28.44 15.19
C GLY A 163 -9.64 27.66 16.31
N GLY A 164 -8.90 27.39 17.38
CA GLY A 164 -9.44 26.69 18.55
C GLY A 164 -10.71 27.34 19.11
N ALA A 165 -11.83 26.65 19.02
CA ALA A 165 -12.94 26.87 19.93
C ALA A 165 -12.64 26.13 21.24
N LYS A 166 -11.87 26.78 22.13
CA LYS A 166 -11.95 26.48 23.57
C LYS A 166 -13.35 26.89 24.02
N THR A 167 -14.30 25.96 24.09
CA THR A 167 -15.48 26.12 24.93
C THR A 167 -15.04 25.97 26.38
N ALA A 168 -14.83 27.12 27.04
CA ALA A 168 -14.85 27.20 28.49
C ALA A 168 -16.33 27.27 28.93
N HIS A 169 -16.75 26.30 29.74
CA HIS A 169 -17.92 26.38 30.60
C HIS A 169 -17.43 26.51 32.04
#